data_AF-A0A8K0N9G1-F1
#
_entry.id   AF-A0A8K0N9G1-F1
#
_cell.length_a   1.000
_cell.length_b   1.000
_cell.length_c   1.000
_cell.angle_alpha   90.00
_cell.angle_beta   90.00
_cell.angle_gamma   90.00
#
_symmetry.space_group_name_H-M   'P 1'
#
loop_
_entity.id
_entity.type
_entity.pdbx_description
1 polymer ?
#
loop_
_entity_poly.entity_id
_entity_poly.type
_entity_poly.pdbx_seq_one_letter_code
_entity_poly.pdbx_strand_id
1 'polypeptide(L)'
;MAWLQEWQTLPYTSPYSDALGLDPRTDVSEKRIVGVFHELLHLTLEKKAKRRNVSNLRKLLGLPQKFTKVFECHPGIFYLSQKLGTQTVVLRKAYCGGRDVLIKHPLVEIRERYVAMMRAHQKEMEMVGPRSGEVCDFNSGSFSEDDSDEVIDAPFS
;
A
#
# COMPACT_ATOMS: atom_id res chain seq x y z
N MET A 1 -1.18 21.99 15.59
CA MET A 1 -2.30 21.12 15.97
C MET A 1 -3.69 21.66 15.58
N ALA A 2 -3.91 22.98 15.44
CA ALA A 2 -5.22 23.55 15.09
C ALA A 2 -5.80 23.03 13.75
N TRP A 3 -4.96 22.94 12.70
CA TRP A 3 -5.38 22.48 11.38
C TRP A 3 -6.04 21.09 11.38
N LEU A 4 -5.51 20.15 12.17
CA LEU A 4 -6.02 18.79 12.24
C LEU A 4 -7.39 18.75 12.93
N GLN A 5 -7.58 19.59 13.96
CA GLN A 5 -8.87 19.72 14.65
C GLN A 5 -9.92 20.29 13.70
N GLU A 6 -9.59 21.36 12.97
CA GLU A 6 -10.46 21.94 11.95
C GLU A 6 -10.84 20.90 10.87
N TRP A 7 -9.86 20.16 10.35
CA TRP A 7 -10.10 19.09 9.38
C TRP A 7 -11.00 17.97 9.95
N GLN A 8 -10.82 17.61 11.22
CA GLN A 8 -11.66 16.61 11.89
C GLN A 8 -13.12 17.08 12.06
N THR A 9 -13.38 18.39 12.19
CA THR A 9 -14.75 18.94 12.29
C THR A 9 -15.52 18.97 10.97
N LEU A 10 -14.84 18.84 9.82
CA LEU A 10 -15.50 18.84 8.50
C LEU A 10 -16.52 17.70 8.38
N PRO A 11 -17.57 17.84 7.55
CA PRO A 11 -18.54 16.77 7.33
C PRO A 11 -17.87 15.51 6.76
N TYR A 12 -18.18 14.35 7.33
CA TYR A 12 -17.75 13.06 6.78
C TYR A 12 -18.73 12.64 5.68
N THR A 13 -18.41 13.02 4.44
CA THR A 13 -19.17 12.57 3.27
C THR A 13 -18.92 11.08 3.04
N SER A 14 -20.00 10.30 2.88
CA SER A 14 -19.91 8.86 2.63
C SER A 14 -19.01 8.57 1.41
N PRO A 15 -18.03 7.66 1.55
CA PRO A 15 -17.17 7.23 0.44
C PRO A 15 -17.93 6.64 -0.75
N TYR A 16 -19.13 6.11 -0.50
CA TYR A 16 -19.99 5.48 -1.51
C TYR A 16 -20.94 6.47 -2.20
N SER A 17 -21.04 7.71 -1.74
CA SER A 17 -21.88 8.73 -2.37
C SER A 17 -21.21 9.39 -3.57
N ASP A 18 -22.01 9.90 -4.51
CA ASP A 18 -21.53 10.56 -5.72
C ASP A 18 -20.67 11.80 -5.41
N ALA A 19 -19.49 11.86 -6.04
CA ALA A 19 -18.52 12.94 -5.85
C ALA A 19 -18.73 14.14 -6.78
N LEU A 20 -19.68 14.07 -7.71
CA LEU A 20 -19.81 14.98 -8.85
C LEU A 20 -20.07 16.45 -8.47
N GLY A 21 -20.59 16.70 -7.26
CA GLY A 21 -20.86 18.04 -6.75
C GLY A 21 -19.77 18.64 -5.85
N LEU A 22 -18.69 17.90 -5.56
CA LEU A 22 -17.64 18.36 -4.65
C LEU A 22 -16.51 19.03 -5.43
N ASP A 23 -16.13 20.24 -5.01
CA ASP A 23 -14.93 20.89 -5.55
C ASP A 23 -13.67 20.14 -5.05
N PRO A 24 -12.85 19.59 -5.97
CA PRO A 24 -11.61 18.91 -5.63
C PRO A 24 -10.60 19.71 -4.80
N ARG A 25 -10.74 21.04 -4.74
CA ARG A 25 -9.84 21.94 -4.02
C ARG A 25 -10.24 22.16 -2.56
N THR A 26 -11.37 21.62 -2.13
CA THR A 26 -11.88 21.79 -0.77
C THR A 26 -11.36 20.73 0.17
N ASP A 27 -11.18 21.09 1.44
CA ASP A 27 -10.79 20.15 2.50
C ASP A 27 -11.86 19.07 2.72
N VAL A 28 -13.13 19.35 2.39
CA VAL A 28 -14.23 18.37 2.40
C VAL A 28 -14.00 17.28 1.34
N SER A 29 -13.61 17.67 0.13
CA SER A 29 -13.21 16.71 -0.90
C SER A 29 -12.01 15.90 -0.46
N GLU A 30 -10.98 16.54 0.12
CA GLU A 30 -9.83 15.83 0.67
C GLU A 30 -10.23 14.79 1.73
N LYS A 31 -11.11 15.17 2.67
CA LYS A 31 -11.62 14.27 3.71
C LYS A 31 -12.37 13.07 3.14
N ARG A 32 -13.17 13.27 2.08
CA ARG A 32 -13.82 12.16 1.37
C ARG A 32 -12.79 11.22 0.74
N ILE A 33 -11.75 11.75 0.09
CA ILE A 33 -10.70 10.94 -0.53
C ILE A 33 -9.99 10.08 0.52
N VAL A 34 -9.68 10.66 1.69
CA VAL A 34 -9.12 9.92 2.83
C VAL A 34 -10.06 8.79 3.26
N GLY A 35 -11.37 9.05 3.38
CA GLY A 35 -12.37 8.04 3.69
C GLY A 35 -12.42 6.89 2.67
N VAL A 36 -12.44 7.21 1.38
CA VAL A 36 -12.43 6.23 0.28
C VAL A 36 -11.22 5.31 0.37
N PHE A 37 -10.02 5.84 0.55
CA PHE A 37 -8.82 5.00 0.67
C PHE A 37 -8.75 4.25 1.98
N HIS A 38 -9.26 4.82 3.07
CA HIS A 38 -9.34 4.13 4.35
C HIS A 38 -10.19 2.87 4.25
N GLU A 39 -11.35 2.94 3.58
CA GLU A 39 -12.22 1.79 3.35
C GLU A 39 -11.66 0.82 2.31
N LEU A 40 -11.16 1.33 1.18
CA LEU A 40 -10.59 0.50 0.12
C LEU A 40 -9.42 -0.34 0.63
N LEU A 41 -8.51 0.26 1.40
CA LEU A 41 -7.40 -0.49 2.02
C LEU A 41 -7.91 -1.43 3.11
N HIS A 42 -8.99 -1.09 3.82
CA HIS A 42 -9.63 -2.04 4.73
C HIS A 42 -10.19 -3.28 4.04
N LEU A 43 -10.51 -3.21 2.75
CA LEU A 43 -10.96 -4.37 1.98
C LEU A 43 -9.80 -5.24 1.47
N THR A 44 -8.57 -4.73 1.42
CA THR A 44 -7.43 -5.56 1.02
C THR A 44 -7.00 -6.50 2.14
N LEU A 45 -6.41 -7.63 1.77
CA LEU A 45 -5.94 -8.64 2.73
C LEU A 45 -4.81 -8.10 3.61
N GLU A 46 -3.84 -7.44 2.97
CA GLU A 46 -2.65 -6.91 3.65
C GLU A 46 -2.83 -5.45 4.09
N LYS A 47 -4.01 -4.84 3.95
CA LYS A 47 -4.26 -3.42 4.33
C LYS A 47 -3.31 -2.41 3.68
N LYS A 48 -2.75 -2.79 2.54
CA LYS A 48 -1.83 -2.00 1.71
C LYS A 48 -2.15 -2.14 0.22
N ALA A 49 -1.70 -1.19 -0.58
CA ALA A 49 -1.81 -1.23 -2.05
C ALA A 49 -0.69 -0.43 -2.72
N LYS A 50 -0.21 -0.91 -3.88
CA LYS A 50 0.76 -0.18 -4.69
C LYS A 50 0.13 1.14 -5.18
N ARG A 51 0.88 2.25 -5.10
CA ARG A 51 0.44 3.58 -5.56
C ARG A 51 -0.03 3.55 -7.02
N ARG A 52 0.63 2.77 -7.87
CA ARG A 52 0.21 2.56 -9.28
C ARG A 52 -1.18 1.94 -9.39
N ASN A 53 -1.50 0.93 -8.57
CA ASN A 53 -2.81 0.27 -8.59
C ASN A 53 -3.90 1.24 -8.17
N VAL A 54 -3.63 2.01 -7.11
CA VAL A 54 -4.51 3.07 -6.63
C VAL A 54 -4.74 4.15 -7.71
N SER A 55 -3.70 4.56 -8.44
CA SER A 55 -3.82 5.48 -9.57
C SER A 55 -4.69 4.94 -10.71
N ASN A 56 -4.67 3.63 -10.95
CA ASN A 56 -5.53 3.01 -11.97
C ASN A 56 -7.02 3.08 -11.59
N LEU A 57 -7.33 3.06 -10.28
CA LEU A 57 -8.70 3.16 -9.76
C LEU A 57 -9.24 4.59 -9.73
N ARG A 58 -8.42 5.61 -10.05
CA ARG A 58 -8.78 7.03 -9.98
C ARG A 58 -10.11 7.35 -10.67
N LYS A 59 -10.29 6.89 -11.92
CA LYS A 59 -11.50 7.17 -12.70
C LYS A 59 -12.74 6.48 -12.10
N LEU A 60 -12.57 5.25 -11.61
CA LEU A 60 -13.66 4.47 -11.01
C LEU A 60 -14.16 5.08 -9.71
N LEU A 61 -13.26 5.67 -8.93
CA LEU A 61 -13.57 6.27 -7.63
C LEU A 61 -13.93 7.76 -7.72
N GLY A 62 -14.02 8.33 -8.93
CA GLY A 62 -14.33 9.74 -9.14
C GLY A 62 -13.28 10.70 -8.55
N LEU A 63 -12.00 10.30 -8.55
CA LEU A 63 -10.93 11.02 -7.85
C LEU A 63 -10.24 12.07 -8.75
N PRO A 64 -9.80 13.21 -8.17
CA PRO A 64 -9.09 14.25 -8.91
C PRO A 64 -7.70 13.80 -9.36
N GLN A 65 -7.12 14.46 -10.36
CA GLN A 65 -5.83 14.06 -10.93
C GLN A 65 -4.67 14.03 -9.92
N LYS A 66 -4.69 14.94 -8.94
CA LYS A 66 -3.63 15.10 -7.93
C LYS A 66 -3.99 14.51 -6.56
N PHE A 67 -4.85 13.50 -6.53
CA PHE A 67 -5.34 12.90 -5.27
C PHE A 67 -4.23 12.27 -4.42
N THR A 68 -3.10 11.86 -5.00
CA THR A 68 -2.05 11.14 -4.26
C THR A 68 -1.41 11.95 -3.13
N LYS A 69 -1.57 13.29 -3.14
CA LYS A 69 -1.08 14.16 -2.08
C LYS A 69 -1.68 13.83 -0.71
N VAL A 70 -2.90 13.27 -0.68
CA VAL A 70 -3.57 12.89 0.58
C VAL A 70 -2.77 11.87 1.39
N PHE A 71 -1.95 11.03 0.74
CA PHE A 71 -1.13 10.05 1.46
C PHE A 71 0.03 10.72 2.22
N GLU A 72 0.52 11.86 1.72
CA GLU A 72 1.58 12.65 2.34
C GLU A 72 1.01 13.63 3.39
N CYS A 73 -0.20 14.17 3.14
CA CYS A 73 -0.87 15.11 4.07
C CYS A 73 -1.41 14.43 5.34
N HIS A 74 -1.66 13.11 5.31
CA HIS A 74 -2.28 12.37 6.43
C HIS A 74 -1.40 11.23 6.98
N PRO A 75 -0.19 11.51 7.51
CA PRO A 75 0.73 10.49 8.04
C PRO A 75 0.22 9.79 9.30
N GLY A 76 -0.80 10.35 9.96
CA GLY A 76 -1.52 9.69 11.06
C GLY A 76 -2.37 8.51 10.61
N ILE A 77 -2.79 8.50 9.34
CA ILE A 77 -3.73 7.52 8.78
C ILE A 77 -3.01 6.60 7.79
N PHE A 78 -2.25 7.17 6.87
CA PHE A 78 -1.53 6.45 5.83
C PHE A 78 -0.03 6.53 6.06
N TYR A 79 0.67 5.48 5.63
CA TYR A 79 2.12 5.45 5.50
C TYR A 79 2.48 5.12 4.07
N LEU A 80 3.48 5.82 3.50
CA LEU A 80 3.97 5.56 2.16
C LEU A 80 5.33 4.86 2.26
N SER A 81 5.34 3.55 1.97
CA SER A 81 6.57 2.78 1.85
C SER A 81 7.12 2.92 0.42
N GLN A 82 8.42 3.12 0.27
CA GLN A 82 9.08 3.13 -1.04
C GLN A 82 10.15 2.03 -1.07
N LYS A 83 10.02 1.12 -2.02
CA LYS A 83 10.89 -0.05 -2.14
C LYS A 83 11.16 -0.37 -3.60
N LEU A 84 12.45 -0.41 -3.98
CA LEU A 84 12.90 -0.72 -5.34
C LEU A 84 12.14 0.10 -6.41
N GLY A 85 11.92 1.40 -6.14
CA GLY A 85 11.16 2.29 -7.03
C GLY A 85 9.63 2.10 -7.02
N THR A 86 9.12 1.13 -6.26
CA THR A 86 7.68 0.92 -6.07
C THR A 86 7.21 1.59 -4.78
N GLN A 87 6.27 2.53 -4.90
CA GLN A 87 5.60 3.12 -3.74
C GLN A 87 4.34 2.35 -3.37
N THR A 88 4.17 2.07 -2.08
CA THR A 88 3.06 1.33 -1.51
C THR A 88 2.41 2.16 -0.41
N VAL A 89 1.11 2.37 -0.53
CA VAL A 89 0.30 3.01 0.50
C VAL A 89 -0.14 1.94 1.49
N VAL A 90 0.10 2.17 2.77
CA VAL A 90 -0.21 1.27 3.88
C VAL A 90 -1.13 1.99 4.85
N LEU A 91 -2.12 1.28 5.39
CA LEU A 91 -2.97 1.83 6.43
C LEU A 91 -2.31 1.71 7.80
N ARG A 92 -1.96 2.83 8.43
CA ARG A 92 -1.21 2.85 9.70
C ARG A 92 -1.93 2.10 10.83
N LYS A 93 -3.27 2.25 10.93
CA LYS A 93 -4.09 1.56 11.95
C LYS A 93 -3.98 0.03 11.88
N ALA A 94 -3.66 -0.53 10.72
CA ALA A 94 -3.54 -1.96 10.56
C ALA A 94 -2.21 -2.55 11.07
N TYR A 95 -1.25 -1.71 11.47
CA TYR A 95 0.11 -2.10 11.83
C TYR A 95 0.53 -1.43 13.15
N CYS A 96 0.89 -2.21 14.19
CA CYS A 96 1.40 -1.66 15.46
C CYS A 96 2.91 -1.36 15.38
N GLY A 97 3.33 -0.54 14.41
CA GLY A 97 4.72 -0.12 14.25
C GLY A 97 5.69 -1.21 13.78
N GLY A 98 5.18 -2.41 13.50
CA GLY A 98 5.93 -3.51 12.89
C GLY A 98 5.59 -3.70 11.41
N ARG A 99 6.23 -4.70 10.81
CA ARG A 99 6.03 -5.10 9.40
C ARG A 99 4.76 -5.89 9.14
N ASP A 100 4.16 -6.41 10.20
CA ASP A 100 3.03 -7.34 10.12
C ASP A 100 1.70 -6.66 10.39
N VAL A 101 0.69 -7.06 9.61
CA VAL A 101 -0.70 -6.68 9.85
C VAL A 101 -1.16 -7.29 11.18
N LEU A 102 -1.87 -6.51 11.99
CA LEU A 102 -2.39 -6.95 13.29
C LEU A 102 -3.22 -8.23 13.22
N ILE A 103 -4.05 -8.35 12.19
CA ILE A 103 -4.88 -9.52 11.92
C ILE A 103 -4.46 -10.05 10.55
N LYS A 104 -3.58 -11.04 10.53
CA LYS A 104 -3.17 -11.70 9.29
C LYS A 104 -4.26 -12.67 8.83
N HIS A 105 -4.58 -12.60 7.54
CA HIS A 105 -5.48 -13.55 6.90
C HIS A 105 -4.70 -14.81 6.49
N PRO A 106 -5.27 -16.02 6.58
CA PRO A 106 -4.57 -17.28 6.24
C PRO A 106 -3.96 -17.28 4.83
N LEU A 107 -4.61 -16.62 3.87
CA LEU A 107 -4.07 -16.48 2.50
C LEU A 107 -2.76 -15.70 2.45
N VAL A 108 -2.57 -14.72 3.33
CA VAL A 108 -1.32 -13.96 3.42
C VAL A 108 -0.21 -14.88 3.94
N GLU A 109 -0.48 -15.68 4.98
CA GLU A 109 0.49 -16.64 5.51
C GLU A 109 0.89 -17.70 4.48
N ILE A 110 -0.08 -18.25 3.73
CA ILE A 110 0.19 -19.22 2.66
C ILE A 110 1.07 -18.57 1.58
N ARG A 111 0.78 -17.33 1.20
CA ARG A 111 1.59 -16.58 0.24
C ARG A 111 3.01 -16.36 0.75
N GLU A 112 3.18 -15.91 1.99
CA GLU A 112 4.49 -15.71 2.64
C GLU A 112 5.31 -17.01 2.64
N ARG A 113 4.68 -18.14 3.04
CA ARG A 113 5.34 -19.46 3.03
C ARG A 113 5.75 -19.90 1.63
N TYR A 114 4.87 -19.74 0.64
CA TYR A 114 5.18 -20.05 -0.76
C TYR A 114 6.38 -19.26 -1.26
N VAL A 115 6.39 -17.96 -1.01
CA VAL A 115 7.50 -17.06 -1.36
C VAL A 115 8.80 -17.48 -0.67
N ALA A 116 8.75 -17.84 0.61
CA ALA A 116 9.93 -18.30 1.34
C ALA A 116 10.51 -19.59 0.74
N MET A 117 9.67 -20.55 0.38
CA MET A 117 10.11 -21.79 -0.28
C MET A 117 10.74 -21.53 -1.66
N MET A 118 10.14 -20.66 -2.47
CA MET A 118 10.69 -20.30 -3.78
C MET A 118 12.08 -19.64 -3.67
N ARG A 119 12.28 -18.78 -2.68
CA ARG A 119 13.59 -18.15 -2.41
C ARG A 119 14.63 -19.15 -1.93
N ALA A 120 14.25 -20.07 -1.04
CA ALA A 120 15.13 -21.13 -0.58
C ALA A 120 15.61 -21.98 -1.76
N HIS A 121 14.69 -22.38 -2.63
CA HIS A 121 15.01 -23.14 -3.83
C HIS A 121 15.94 -22.38 -4.79
N GLN A 122 15.67 -21.09 -5.05
CA GLN A 122 16.54 -20.28 -5.90
C GLN A 122 17.97 -20.20 -5.34
N LYS A 123 18.11 -20.00 -4.02
CA LYS A 123 19.41 -19.95 -3.35
C LYS A 123 20.15 -21.29 -3.43
N GLU A 124 19.45 -22.41 -3.35
CA GLU A 124 20.03 -23.74 -3.56
C GLU A 124 20.53 -23.92 -5.00
N MET A 125 19.77 -23.47 -6.01
CA MET A 125 20.20 -23.51 -7.41
C MET A 125 21.39 -22.58 -7.70
N GLU A 126 21.52 -21.46 -6.99
CA GLU A 126 22.69 -20.57 -7.12
C GLU A 126 23.95 -21.18 -6.48
N MET A 127 23.79 -21.99 -5.42
CA MET A 127 24.89 -22.67 -4.72
C MET A 127 25.34 -23.95 -5.44
N VAL A 128 24.43 -24.62 -6.16
CA VAL A 128 24.72 -25.75 -7.04
C VAL A 128 24.89 -25.18 -8.44
N GLY A 129 26.11 -24.74 -8.79
CA GLY A 129 26.42 -24.17 -10.11
C GLY A 129 25.84 -24.99 -11.30
N PRO A 130 25.65 -24.37 -12.48
CA PRO A 130 24.75 -24.88 -13.50
C PRO A 130 25.05 -26.33 -13.85
N ARG A 131 24.06 -27.22 -13.63
CA ARG A 131 24.10 -28.56 -14.18
C ARG A 131 24.00 -28.41 -15.69
N SER A 132 25.08 -28.75 -16.39
CA SER A 132 25.14 -28.80 -17.85
C SER A 132 23.94 -29.58 -18.41
N GLY A 133 22.96 -28.91 -19.01
CA GLY A 133 22.02 -29.59 -19.89
C GLY A 133 20.56 -29.12 -19.97
N GLU A 134 20.03 -28.26 -19.10
CA GLU A 134 18.62 -27.83 -19.20
C GLU A 134 18.47 -26.31 -19.09
N VAL A 135 18.23 -25.66 -20.24
CA VAL A 135 17.82 -24.25 -20.31
C VAL A 135 16.32 -24.20 -20.07
N CYS A 136 15.92 -23.91 -18.83
CA CYS A 136 14.58 -23.43 -18.54
C CYS A 136 14.58 -21.93 -18.77
N ASP A 137 14.02 -21.45 -19.90
CA ASP A 137 13.73 -20.03 -20.12
C ASP A 137 12.57 -19.61 -19.20
N PHE A 138 12.82 -19.55 -17.89
CA PHE A 138 11.94 -18.88 -16.96
C PHE A 138 12.32 -17.40 -17.03
N ASN A 139 11.54 -16.64 -17.81
CA ASN A 139 11.66 -15.20 -17.95
C ASN A 139 11.99 -14.57 -16.59
N SER A 140 13.24 -14.12 -16.44
CA SER A 140 13.83 -13.62 -15.21
C SER A 140 13.29 -12.22 -14.91
N GLY A 141 11.99 -12.12 -14.67
CA GLY A 141 11.49 -11.07 -13.79
C GLY A 141 12.04 -11.41 -12.42
N SER A 142 13.10 -10.73 -11.99
CA SER A 142 13.63 -10.85 -10.64
C SER A 142 12.47 -10.77 -9.66
N PHE A 143 12.16 -11.88 -8.99
CA PHE A 143 11.18 -11.89 -7.91
C PHE A 143 11.86 -11.32 -6.65
N SER A 144 12.33 -10.08 -6.77
CA SER A 144 12.82 -9.29 -5.64
C SER A 144 11.64 -8.53 -5.03
N GLU A 145 10.69 -9.25 -4.45
CA GLU A 145 9.86 -8.67 -3.38
C GLU A 145 10.68 -8.70 -2.09
N ASP A 146 11.78 -7.94 -2.05
CA ASP A 146 12.80 -7.91 -0.99
C ASP A 146 12.23 -7.45 0.37
N ASP A 147 11.48 -8.33 1.06
CA ASP A 147 10.54 -8.03 2.16
C ASP A 147 11.17 -7.55 3.47
N SER A 148 12.36 -6.97 3.39
CA SER A 148 12.76 -5.93 4.32
C SER A 148 12.00 -4.66 3.94
N ASP A 149 10.88 -4.41 4.61
CA ASP A 149 10.48 -3.02 4.85
C ASP A 149 11.70 -2.32 5.46
N GLU A 150 12.35 -1.46 4.69
CA GLU A 150 13.18 -0.42 5.27
C GLU A 150 12.18 0.47 6.01
N VAL A 151 12.07 0.23 7.31
CA VAL A 151 11.39 1.12 8.23
C VAL A 151 12.18 2.41 8.17
N ILE A 152 11.80 3.30 7.27
CA ILE A 152 12.17 4.70 7.41
C ILE A 152 11.41 5.11 8.66
N ASP A 153 12.11 5.09 9.79
CA ASP A 153 11.74 5.76 11.02
C ASP A 153 11.47 7.22 10.61
N ALA A 154 10.22 7.51 10.24
CA ALA A 154 9.78 8.87 10.14
C ALA A 154 9.90 9.40 11.56
N PRO A 155 10.73 10.43 11.80
CA PRO A 155 11.01 10.89 13.14
C PRO A 155 9.69 11.22 13.82
N PHE A 156 9.48 10.62 14.99
CA PHE A 156 8.40 10.97 15.89
C PHE A 156 8.34 12.50 15.99
N SER A 157 7.25 13.10 15.53
CA SER A 157 6.89 14.49 15.81
C SER A 157 5.61 14.49 16.63
#